data_AF-A0A8E0RSL9-F1
#
_entry.id   AF-A0A8E0RSL9-F1
#
_cell.length_a   1.000
_cell.length_b   1.000
_cell.length_c   1.000
_cell.angle_alpha   90.00
_cell.angle_beta   90.00
_cell.angle_gamma   90.00
#
_symmetry.space_group_name_H-M   'P 1'
#
loop_
_entity.id
_entity.type
_entity.pdbx_description
1 polymer ?
#
loop_
_entity_poly.entity_id
_entity_poly.type
_entity_poly.pdbx_seq_one_letter_code
_entity_poly.pdbx_strand_id
1 'polypeptide(L)'
;MLKPNSNHFSTFLFRVDGIIAVHCTHGVNRTGYLICRYIVEEMGRRPDEVLRDFEYARGHPVERASYIDSLMNLSPVRQKICSLSTM
;
A
#
# COMPACT_ATOMS: atom_id res chain seq x y z
N MET A 1 -12.28 38.79 5.90
CA MET A 1 -12.56 39.66 4.74
C MET A 1 -11.58 39.22 3.67
N LEU A 2 -11.90 38.23 2.85
CA LEU A 2 -12.85 38.28 1.72
C LEU A 2 -13.83 37.10 1.74
N LYS A 3 -15.09 37.34 1.38
CA LYS A 3 -16.14 36.33 1.24
C LYS A 3 -16.02 35.60 -0.11
N PRO A 4 -16.47 34.34 -0.19
CA PRO A 4 -16.42 33.55 -1.42
C PRO A 4 -17.37 34.15 -2.45
N ASN A 5 -16.87 34.39 -3.65
CA ASN A 5 -17.65 34.72 -4.82
C ASN A 5 -18.18 33.42 -5.44
N SER A 6 -19.51 33.34 -5.46
CA SER A 6 -20.34 32.45 -6.26
C SER A 6 -19.82 32.34 -7.70
N ASN A 7 -19.90 31.14 -8.28
CA ASN A 7 -19.71 30.76 -9.70
C ASN A 7 -18.50 29.87 -10.04
N HIS A 8 -18.01 29.03 -9.12
CA HIS A 8 -17.01 28.02 -9.48
C HIS A 8 -17.40 26.62 -8.98
N PHE A 9 -18.36 26.01 -9.67
CA PHE A 9 -18.48 24.55 -9.78
C PHE A 9 -17.25 24.03 -10.59
N SER A 10 -16.04 24.28 -10.09
CA SER A 10 -14.83 23.69 -10.65
C SER A 10 -14.72 22.30 -10.09
N THR A 11 -15.04 21.33 -10.94
CA THR A 11 -14.45 19.99 -11.02
C THR A 11 -13.87 19.50 -9.70
N PHE A 12 -14.63 18.61 -9.04
CA PHE A 12 -14.13 17.69 -8.03
C PHE A 12 -13.03 16.84 -8.69
N LEU A 13 -11.84 17.42 -8.87
CA LEU A 13 -10.63 16.74 -9.31
C LEU A 13 -10.31 15.76 -8.19
N PHE A 14 -10.73 14.51 -8.38
CA PHE A 14 -10.25 13.39 -7.60
C PHE A 14 -8.72 13.39 -7.78
N ARG A 15 -7.99 14.01 -6.85
CA ARG A 15 -6.53 13.97 -6.87
C ARG A 15 -6.12 12.54 -6.58
N VAL A 16 -5.62 11.87 -7.62
CA VAL A 16 -5.15 10.48 -7.56
C VAL A 16 -3.81 10.39 -6.79
N ASP A 17 -3.16 11.53 -6.53
CA ASP A 17 -1.85 11.63 -5.88
C ASP A 17 -1.91 11.76 -4.35
N GLY A 18 -2.90 11.11 -3.73
CA GLY A 18 -3.07 11.12 -2.27
C GLY A 18 -2.10 10.18 -1.56
N ILE A 19 -1.62 10.57 -0.36
CA ILE A 19 -0.87 9.66 0.53
C ILE A 19 -1.85 8.90 1.40
N ILE A 20 -1.74 7.57 1.41
CA ILE A 20 -2.49 6.71 2.34
C ILE A 20 -1.63 6.48 3.59
N ALA A 21 -2.04 7.05 4.71
CA ALA A 21 -1.41 6.80 6.00
C ALA A 21 -2.00 5.53 6.65
N VAL A 22 -1.14 4.58 7.02
CA VAL A 22 -1.53 3.35 7.73
C VAL A 22 -0.83 3.32 9.08
N HIS A 23 -1.59 3.20 10.17
CA HIS A 23 -1.02 3.13 11.51
C HIS A 23 -1.69 2.04 12.37
N CYS A 24 -0.97 1.63 13.40
CA CYS A 24 -1.53 0.93 14.55
C CYS A 24 -1.02 1.61 15.82
N THR A 25 -0.80 0.88 16.92
CA THR A 25 -0.22 1.48 18.13
C THR A 25 1.26 1.86 17.92
N HIS A 26 2.06 0.96 17.36
CA HIS A 26 3.50 1.19 17.11
C HIS A 26 3.86 1.35 15.62
N GLY A 27 2.91 1.09 14.73
CA GLY A 27 3.12 1.21 13.30
C GLY A 27 4.10 0.17 12.72
N VAL A 28 4.22 -1.01 13.35
CA VAL A 28 5.13 -2.08 12.89
C VAL A 28 4.34 -3.30 12.44
N ASN A 29 3.85 -4.14 13.35
CA ASN A 29 3.29 -5.45 12.98
C ASN A 29 2.00 -5.38 12.13
N ARG A 30 0.93 -4.76 12.64
CA ARG A 30 -0.35 -4.67 11.89
C ARG A 30 -0.23 -3.78 10.65
N THR A 31 0.56 -2.72 10.76
CA THR A 31 0.83 -1.78 9.65
C THR A 31 1.61 -2.45 8.53
N GLY A 32 2.73 -3.10 8.87
CA GLY A 32 3.54 -3.83 7.91
C GLY A 32 2.78 -4.99 7.29
N TYR A 33 2.02 -5.76 8.07
CA TYR A 33 1.19 -6.83 7.51
C TYR A 33 0.22 -6.31 6.44
N LEU A 34 -0.52 -5.24 6.73
CA LEU A 34 -1.50 -4.69 5.79
C LEU A 34 -0.83 -4.14 4.51
N ILE A 35 0.24 -3.38 4.66
CA ILE A 35 0.99 -2.80 3.53
C ILE A 35 1.62 -3.91 2.69
N CYS A 36 2.35 -4.84 3.33
CA CYS A 36 3.02 -5.92 2.62
C CYS A 36 2.01 -6.82 1.90
N ARG A 37 0.88 -7.15 2.55
CA ARG A 37 -0.18 -7.97 1.94
C ARG A 37 -0.75 -7.32 0.70
N TYR A 38 -1.07 -6.03 0.76
CA TYR A 38 -1.56 -5.27 -0.40
C TYR A 38 -0.57 -5.31 -1.56
N ILE A 39 0.71 -5.08 -1.29
CA ILE A 39 1.75 -5.10 -2.33
C ILE A 39 1.89 -6.51 -2.94
N VAL A 40 1.83 -7.57 -2.14
CA VAL A 40 1.89 -8.95 -2.64
C VAL A 40 0.65 -9.28 -3.49
N GLU A 41 -0.56 -9.01 -2.98
CA GLU A 41 -1.81 -9.38 -3.65
C GLU A 41 -2.10 -8.54 -4.90
N GLU A 42 -1.86 -7.23 -4.86
CA GLU A 42 -2.21 -6.32 -5.96
C GLU A 42 -1.05 -6.06 -6.94
N MET A 43 0.21 -6.12 -6.46
CA MET A 43 1.38 -5.86 -7.31
C MET A 43 2.15 -7.15 -7.65
N GLY A 44 1.76 -8.30 -7.11
CA GLY A 44 2.37 -9.60 -7.42
C GLY A 44 3.83 -9.72 -6.99
N ARG A 45 4.28 -8.89 -6.05
CA ARG A 45 5.68 -8.91 -5.57
C ARG A 45 5.92 -10.08 -4.61
N ARG A 46 7.17 -10.55 -4.54
CA ARG A 46 7.54 -11.67 -3.66
C ARG A 46 7.47 -11.25 -2.19
N PRO A 47 6.82 -12.04 -1.31
CA PRO A 47 6.65 -11.66 0.10
C PRO A 47 7.95 -11.34 0.85
N ASP A 48 9.03 -12.07 0.58
CA ASP A 48 10.34 -11.86 1.22
C ASP A 48 10.97 -10.52 0.80
N GLU A 49 10.80 -10.11 -0.46
CA GLU A 49 11.27 -8.81 -0.94
C GLU A 49 10.48 -7.67 -0.29
N VAL A 50 9.14 -7.81 -0.25
CA VAL A 50 8.26 -6.79 0.31
C VAL A 50 8.50 -6.60 1.82
N LEU A 51 8.75 -7.69 2.56
CA LEU A 51 9.11 -7.61 3.98
C LEU A 51 10.43 -6.86 4.21
N ARG A 52 11.46 -7.13 3.40
CA ARG A 52 12.74 -6.42 3.46
C ARG A 52 12.59 -4.93 3.13
N ASP A 53 11.81 -4.60 2.11
CA ASP A 53 11.53 -3.21 1.74
C ASP A 53 10.81 -2.46 2.86
N PHE A 54 9.81 -3.10 3.48
CA PHE A 54 9.10 -2.51 4.61
C PHE A 54 10.04 -2.27 5.79
N GLU A 55 10.89 -3.24 6.14
CA GLU A 55 11.90 -3.10 7.19
C GLU A 55 12.84 -1.92 6.90
N TYR A 56 13.37 -1.85 5.67
CA TYR A 56 14.25 -0.77 5.25
C TYR A 56 13.57 0.60 5.35
N ALA A 57 12.33 0.73 4.87
CA ALA A 57 11.60 1.99 4.89
C ALA A 57 11.12 2.39 6.30
N ARG A 58 10.76 1.42 7.14
CA ARG A 58 10.20 1.66 8.48
C ARG A 58 11.27 1.75 9.56
N GLY A 59 12.41 1.11 9.36
CA GLY A 59 13.48 0.92 10.35
C GLY A 59 13.24 -0.23 11.34
N HIS A 60 12.15 -0.99 11.18
CA HIS A 60 11.80 -2.12 12.05
C HIS A 60 11.15 -3.24 11.25
N PRO A 61 11.58 -4.51 11.44
CA PRO A 61 10.95 -5.64 10.76
C PRO A 61 9.55 -5.93 11.31
N VAL A 62 8.74 -6.62 10.51
CA VAL A 62 7.54 -7.31 11.04
C VAL A 62 8.04 -8.54 11.80
N GLU A 63 7.76 -8.62 13.10
CA GLU A 63 8.29 -9.67 13.97
C GLU A 63 7.25 -10.77 14.26
N ARG A 64 5.95 -10.46 14.08
CA ARG A 64 4.88 -11.40 14.40
C ARG A 64 4.89 -12.56 13.41
N ALA A 65 5.41 -13.72 13.82
CA ALA A 65 5.50 -14.92 12.99
C ALA A 65 4.20 -15.27 12.23
N SER A 66 3.04 -15.21 12.89
CA SER A 66 1.76 -15.49 12.22
C SER A 66 1.45 -14.56 11.03
N TYR A 67 1.96 -13.33 11.04
CA TYR A 67 1.84 -12.40 9.91
C TYR A 67 2.85 -12.72 8.81
N ILE A 68 4.09 -13.02 9.19
CA ILE A 68 5.13 -13.44 8.25
C ILE A 68 4.70 -14.71 7.52
N ASP A 69 4.27 -15.73 8.26
CA ASP A 69 3.81 -17.00 7.72
C ASP A 69 2.59 -16.80 6.82
N SER A 70 1.64 -15.95 7.23
CA SER A 70 0.49 -15.64 6.38
C SER A 70 0.89 -14.96 5.08
N LEU A 71 1.90 -14.09 5.07
CA LEU A 71 2.40 -13.43 3.86
C LEU A 71 3.16 -14.39 2.96
N MET A 72 4.02 -15.23 3.54
CA MET A 72 4.82 -16.22 2.81
C MET A 72 3.96 -17.31 2.16
N ASN A 73 2.80 -17.61 2.74
CA ASN A 73 1.83 -18.58 2.20
C ASN A 73 0.81 -17.97 1.23
N LEU A 74 0.93 -16.68 0.88
CA LEU A 74 0.10 -16.10 -0.17
C LEU A 74 0.44 -16.80 -1.50
N SER A 75 -0.54 -17.50 -2.08
CA SER A 75 -0.41 -17.99 -3.44
C SER A 75 -0.34 -16.80 -4.39
N PRO A 76 0.45 -16.87 -5.47
CA PRO A 76 0.41 -15.85 -6.50
C PRO A 76 -1.02 -15.77 -7.03
N VAL A 77 -1.74 -14.71 -6.65
CA VAL A 77 -3.02 -14.42 -7.30
C VAL A 77 -2.69 -14.18 -8.76
N ARG A 78 -3.45 -14.83 -9.66
CA ARG A 78 -3.32 -14.66 -11.11
C ARG A 78 -3.01 -13.20 -11.41
N GLN A 79 -1.84 -12.93 -11.99
CA GLN A 79 -1.54 -11.62 -12.53
C GLN A 79 -2.75 -11.25 -13.39
N LYS A 80 -3.51 -10.23 -12.98
CA LYS A 80 -4.31 -9.49 -13.94
C LYS A 80 -3.26 -8.99 -14.91
N ILE A 81 -3.22 -9.59 -16.11
CA ILE A 81 -2.40 -9.11 -17.20
C ILE A 81 -2.74 -7.62 -17.30
N CYS A 82 -1.83 -6.77 -16.83
CA CYS A 82 -1.92 -5.35 -17.06
C CYS A 82 -1.58 -5.21 -18.54
N SER A 83 -2.61 -5.27 -19.39
CA SER A 83 -2.51 -5.02 -20.82
C SER A 83 -2.30 -3.52 -21.09
N LEU A 84 -1.31 -2.93 -20.44
CA LEU A 84 -0.82 -1.60 -20.73
C LEU A 84 0.57 -1.74 -21.34
N SER A 85 0.50 -2.06 -22.63
CA SER A 85 1.33 -1.53 -23.71
C SER A 85 2.82 -1.38 -23.43
N THR A 86 3.58 -2.27 -24.07
CA THR A 86 4.80 -1.85 -24.78
C THR A 86 4.52 -0.52 -25.49
N MET A 87 5.16 0.55 -25.04
CA MET A 87 5.64 1.61 -25.92
C MET A 87 7.16 1.49 -25.99
#